data_AF-A0A2N2NCR4-F1
#
_entry.id   AF-A0A2N2NCR4-F1
#
_cell.length_a   1.000
_cell.length_b   1.000
_cell.length_c   1.000
_cell.angle_alpha   90.00
_cell.angle_beta   90.00
_cell.angle_gamma   90.00
#
_symmetry.space_group_name_H-M   'P 1'
#
loop_
_entity.id
_entity.type
_entity.pdbx_description
1 polymer ?
#
loop_
_entity_poly.entity_id
_entity_poly.type
_entity_poly.pdbx_seq_one_letter_code
_entity_poly.pdbx_strand_id
1 'polypeptide(L)'
;MSKRDIAQEILDGIQEIKAFKAGRSDLRTHSLKEPSSPQVIRAKFNLSQSAFACLMGVSLRTVQDWEQGRRKPSGPAEALLRIAEQKPEIFLELA
;
A
#
# COMPACT_ATOMS: atom_id res chain seq x y z
N MET A 1 -6.99 36.63 24.75
CA MET A 1 -6.94 35.42 23.91
C MET A 1 -8.36 35.14 23.45
N SER A 2 -8.59 35.05 22.13
CA SER A 2 -9.92 34.73 21.60
C SER A 2 -10.37 33.36 22.13
N LYS A 3 -11.64 33.25 22.53
CA LYS A 3 -12.23 31.99 22.98
C LYS A 3 -12.40 31.11 21.75
N ARG A 4 -11.66 30.01 21.68
CA ARG A 4 -11.73 29.02 20.59
C ARG A 4 -13.18 28.55 20.39
N ASP A 5 -13.67 28.62 19.16
CA ASP A 5 -15.00 28.12 18.79
C ASP A 5 -14.86 26.81 18.01
N ILE A 6 -15.01 25.70 18.74
CA ILE A 6 -14.88 24.36 18.18
C ILE A 6 -16.03 24.05 17.20
N ALA A 7 -17.23 24.60 17.43
CA ALA A 7 -18.37 24.34 16.57
C ALA A 7 -18.15 24.94 15.18
N GLN A 8 -17.64 26.17 15.13
CA GLN A 8 -17.29 26.82 13.87
C GLN A 8 -16.15 26.10 13.16
N GLU A 9 -15.08 25.71 13.88
CA GLU A 9 -13.95 24.95 13.29
C GLU A 9 -14.40 23.63 12.64
N ILE A 10 -15.35 22.90 13.25
CA ILE A 10 -15.89 21.66 12.68
C ILE A 10 -16.69 21.95 11.41
N LEU A 11 -17.54 22.98 11.42
CA LEU A 11 -18.33 23.37 10.25
C LEU A 11 -17.41 23.76 9.08
N ASP A 12 -16.37 24.54 9.36
CA ASP A 12 -15.38 24.95 8.38
C ASP A 12 -14.66 23.73 7.78
N GLY A 13 -14.20 22.80 8.64
CA GLY A 13 -13.56 21.56 8.18
C GLY A 13 -14.47 20.69 7.30
N ILE A 14 -15.77 20.63 7.58
CA ILE A 14 -16.73 19.91 6.71
C ILE A 14 -16.86 20.59 5.34
N GLN A 15 -16.88 21.93 5.29
CA GLN A 15 -16.92 22.66 4.02
C GLN A 15 -15.62 22.46 3.22
N GLU A 16 -14.46 22.46 3.88
CA GLU A 16 -13.17 22.15 3.26
C GLU A 16 -13.14 20.73 2.66
N ILE A 17 -13.67 19.74 3.37
CA ILE A 17 -13.81 18.37 2.86
C ILE A 17 -14.71 18.33 1.62
N LYS A 18 -15.81 19.09 1.61
CA LYS A 18 -16.73 19.17 0.46
C LYS A 18 -16.05 19.82 -0.75
N ALA A 19 -15.29 20.89 -0.54
CA ALA A 19 -14.50 21.54 -1.59
C ALA A 19 -13.42 20.61 -2.15
N PHE A 20 -12.73 19.86 -1.28
CA PHE A 20 -11.71 18.89 -1.66
C PHE A 20 -12.29 17.78 -2.53
N LYS A 21 -13.41 17.18 -2.12
CA LYS A 21 -14.12 16.16 -2.91
C LYS A 21 -14.62 16.68 -4.26
N ALA A 22 -14.89 17.98 -4.36
CA ALA A 22 -15.30 18.64 -5.61
C ALA A 22 -14.11 19.09 -6.48
N GLY A 23 -12.87 18.83 -6.07
CA GLY A 23 -11.65 19.25 -6.77
C GLY A 23 -11.40 20.76 -6.72
N ARG A 24 -11.95 21.47 -5.72
CA ARG A 24 -11.87 22.93 -5.57
C ARG A 24 -10.89 23.39 -4.49
N SER A 25 -10.31 22.45 -3.75
CA SER A 25 -9.28 22.71 -2.74
C SER A 25 -8.37 21.50 -2.60
N ASP A 26 -7.14 21.73 -2.15
CA ASP A 26 -6.19 20.67 -1.78
C ASP A 26 -6.15 20.52 -0.27
N LEU A 27 -6.20 19.27 0.20
CA LEU A 27 -6.02 18.91 1.60
C LEU A 27 -4.77 18.04 1.75
N ARG A 28 -4.16 18.07 2.94
CA ARG A 28 -3.12 17.12 3.29
C ARG A 28 -3.72 15.71 3.26
N THR A 29 -3.38 14.95 2.23
CA THR A 29 -3.79 13.56 2.08
C THR A 29 -2.61 12.64 2.29
N HIS A 30 -2.90 11.43 2.77
CA HIS A 30 -1.95 10.34 2.79
C HIS A 30 -2.59 9.17 2.04
N SER A 31 -2.18 8.99 0.78
CA SER A 31 -2.61 7.87 -0.04
C SER A 31 -1.59 6.75 0.06
N LEU A 32 -2.07 5.51 0.27
CA LEU A 32 -1.21 4.34 0.18
C LEU A 32 -0.83 4.14 -1.30
N LYS A 33 0.48 4.07 -1.57
CA LYS A 33 0.95 3.70 -2.90
C LYS A 33 0.63 2.24 -3.16
N GLU A 34 0.10 1.92 -4.33
CA GLU A 34 0.02 0.53 -4.76
C GLU A 34 1.41 -0.06 -4.92
N PRO A 35 1.64 -1.31 -4.49
CA PRO A 35 2.90 -1.99 -4.71
C PRO A 35 3.13 -2.20 -6.22
N SER A 36 4.40 -2.27 -6.62
CA SER A 36 4.79 -2.76 -7.94
C SER A 36 4.30 -4.20 -8.16
N SER A 37 4.40 -4.67 -9.41
CA SER A 37 4.06 -6.07 -9.70
C SER A 37 4.94 -7.03 -8.88
N PRO A 38 4.42 -8.23 -8.50
CA PRO A 38 5.20 -9.19 -7.72
C PRO A 38 6.52 -9.59 -8.38
N GLN A 39 6.58 -9.58 -9.71
CA GLN A 39 7.80 -9.86 -10.46
C GLN A 39 8.88 -8.79 -10.22
N VAL A 40 8.50 -7.51 -10.22
CA VAL A 40 9.42 -6.40 -9.96
C VAL A 40 9.91 -6.45 -8.52
N ILE A 41 9.00 -6.73 -7.57
CA ILE A 41 9.35 -6.84 -6.16
C ILE A 41 10.31 -8.01 -5.95
N ARG A 42 9.99 -9.21 -6.45
CA ARG A 42 10.87 -10.38 -6.35
C ARG A 42 12.26 -10.13 -6.95
N ALA A 43 12.33 -9.43 -8.09
CA ALA A 43 13.60 -9.11 -8.73
C ALA A 43 14.50 -8.25 -7.82
N LYS A 44 13.94 -7.37 -6.98
CA LYS A 44 14.70 -6.58 -5.99
C LYS A 44 15.38 -7.45 -4.92
N PHE A 45 14.80 -8.61 -4.60
CA PHE A 45 15.37 -9.56 -3.65
C PHE A 45 16.36 -10.55 -4.30
N ASN A 46 16.51 -10.53 -5.63
CA ASN A 46 17.29 -11.51 -6.39
C ASN A 46 16.89 -12.98 -6.09
N LEU A 47 15.60 -13.21 -5.86
CA LEU A 47 15.06 -14.54 -5.52
C LEU A 47 14.43 -15.23 -6.73
N SER A 48 14.51 -16.57 -6.73
CA SER A 48 13.68 -17.41 -7.59
C SER A 48 12.20 -17.28 -7.20
N GLN A 49 11.29 -17.65 -8.10
CA GLN A 49 9.85 -17.66 -7.80
C GLN A 49 9.52 -18.57 -6.61
N SER A 50 10.21 -19.69 -6.44
CA SER A 50 10.00 -20.62 -5.33
C SER A 50 10.48 -20.06 -4.00
N ALA A 51 11.66 -19.43 -3.98
CA ALA A 51 12.17 -18.79 -2.77
C ALA A 51 11.30 -17.60 -2.35
N PHE A 52 10.84 -16.81 -3.32
CA PHE A 52 9.91 -15.71 -3.05
C PHE A 52 8.54 -16.20 -2.58
N ALA A 53 8.04 -17.31 -3.11
CA ALA A 53 6.80 -17.92 -2.63
C ALA A 53 6.92 -18.36 -1.17
N CYS A 54 8.06 -18.96 -0.80
CA CYS A 54 8.37 -19.32 0.58
C CYS A 54 8.38 -18.08 1.49
N LEU A 55 9.09 -17.03 1.09
CA LEU A 55 9.16 -15.76 1.82
C LEU A 55 7.78 -15.14 2.05
N MET A 56 6.92 -15.21 1.04
CA MET A 56 5.56 -14.66 1.08
C MET A 56 4.53 -15.60 1.74
N GLY A 57 4.93 -16.81 2.14
CA GLY A 57 4.03 -17.80 2.76
C GLY A 57 2.93 -18.30 1.83
N VAL A 58 3.19 -18.37 0.52
CA VAL A 58 2.21 -18.81 -0.49
C VAL A 58 2.79 -19.90 -1.40
N SER A 59 1.94 -20.53 -2.19
CA SER A 59 2.39 -21.54 -3.16
C SER A 59 3.17 -20.90 -4.32
N LEU A 60 4.11 -21.65 -4.91
CA LEU A 60 4.78 -21.26 -6.16
C LEU A 60 3.75 -20.89 -7.25
N ARG A 61 2.67 -21.67 -7.35
CA ARG A 61 1.60 -21.45 -8.32
C ARG A 61 0.93 -20.09 -8.11
N THR A 62 0.74 -19.67 -6.86
CA THR A 62 0.16 -18.37 -6.51
C THR A 62 1.04 -17.23 -7.02
N VAL A 63 2.36 -17.28 -6.78
CA VAL A 63 3.30 -16.27 -7.30
C VAL A 63 3.28 -16.24 -8.83
N GLN A 64 3.30 -17.40 -9.48
CA GLN A 64 3.21 -17.48 -10.95
C GLN A 64 1.92 -16.89 -11.50
N ASP A 65 0.77 -17.16 -10.86
CA ASP A 65 -0.51 -16.61 -11.26
C ASP A 65 -0.55 -15.08 -11.12
N TRP A 66 0.11 -14.53 -10.10
CA TRP A 66 0.24 -13.09 -9.94
C TRP A 66 1.18 -12.46 -10.97
N GLU A 67 2.37 -13.02 -11.17
CA GLU A 67 3.35 -12.49 -12.13
C GLU A 67 2.86 -12.55 -13.57
N GLN A 68 2.03 -13.55 -13.91
CA GLN A 68 1.44 -13.71 -15.23
C GLN A 68 0.08 -13.00 -15.36
N GLY A 69 -0.38 -12.29 -14.32
CA GLY A 69 -1.63 -11.53 -14.34
C GLY A 69 -2.91 -12.36 -14.37
N ARG A 70 -2.84 -13.69 -14.17
CA ARG A 70 -4.02 -14.57 -14.11
C ARG A 70 -4.86 -14.35 -12.86
N ARG A 71 -4.23 -13.94 -11.76
CA ARG A 71 -4.89 -13.59 -10.51
C ARG A 71 -4.30 -12.32 -9.93
N LYS A 72 -5.11 -11.55 -9.21
CA LYS A 72 -4.62 -10.43 -8.40
C LYS A 72 -4.29 -10.94 -6.98
N PRO A 73 -3.27 -10.37 -6.32
CA PRO A 73 -3.06 -10.62 -4.90
C PRO A 73 -4.29 -10.18 -4.09
N SER A 74 -4.57 -10.89 -3.00
CA SER A 74 -5.61 -10.45 -2.05
C SER A 74 -5.13 -9.22 -1.29
N GLY A 75 -6.04 -8.47 -0.65
CA GLY A 75 -5.66 -7.29 0.15
C GLY A 75 -4.50 -7.53 1.15
N PRO A 76 -4.49 -8.64 1.92
CA PRO A 76 -3.34 -8.97 2.77
C PRO A 76 -2.05 -9.23 1.98
N ALA A 77 -2.13 -9.90 0.83
CA ALA A 77 -0.97 -10.13 -0.03
C ALA A 77 -0.44 -8.82 -0.65
N GLU A 78 -1.33 -7.90 -1.08
CA GLU A 78 -0.93 -6.55 -1.52
C GLU A 78 -0.26 -5.76 -0.40
N ALA A 79 -0.74 -5.88 0.84
CA ALA A 79 -0.10 -5.27 1.99
C ALA A 79 1.32 -5.83 2.22
N LEU A 80 1.50 -7.15 2.15
CA LEU A 80 2.82 -7.78 2.28
C LEU A 80 3.75 -7.38 1.12
N LEU A 81 3.25 -7.34 -0.12
CA LEU A 81 4.01 -6.87 -1.28
C LEU A 81 4.46 -5.41 -1.10
N ARG A 82 3.60 -4.56 -0.55
CA ARG A 82 3.93 -3.16 -0.22
C ARG A 82 5.03 -3.07 0.83
N ILE A 83 4.97 -3.89 1.87
CA ILE A 83 6.03 -3.96 2.89
C ILE A 83 7.33 -4.47 2.25
N ALA A 84 7.26 -5.54 1.45
CA ALA A 84 8.43 -6.13 0.79
C ALA A 84 9.10 -5.12 -0.16
N GLU A 85 8.33 -4.24 -0.80
CA GLU A 85 8.86 -3.20 -1.66
C GLU A 85 9.45 -2.01 -0.90
N GLN A 86 8.78 -1.54 0.15
CA GLN A 86 9.15 -0.30 0.85
C GLN A 86 10.16 -0.52 1.99
N LYS A 87 10.17 -1.72 2.56
CA LYS A 87 11.00 -2.12 3.71
C LYS A 87 11.52 -3.55 3.54
N PRO A 88 12.36 -3.81 2.52
CA PRO A 88 12.87 -5.15 2.23
C PRO A 88 13.67 -5.76 3.38
N GLU A 89 14.29 -4.94 4.22
CA GLU A 89 15.05 -5.35 5.40
C GLU A 89 14.24 -6.21 6.38
N ILE A 90 12.94 -5.93 6.55
CA ILE A 90 12.05 -6.69 7.45
C ILE A 90 11.98 -8.16 7.04
N PHE A 91 12.01 -8.44 5.74
CA PHE A 91 11.94 -9.79 5.22
C PHE A 91 13.28 -10.52 5.30
N LEU A 92 14.39 -9.80 5.22
CA LEU A 92 15.74 -10.36 5.34
C LEU A 92 16.10 -10.72 6.79
N GLU A 93 15.53 -10.00 7.77
CA GLU A 93 15.70 -10.31 9.20
C GLU A 93 14.92 -11.55 9.66
N LEU A 94 13.92 -11.98 8.89
CA LEU A 94 13.06 -13.13 9.20
C LEU A 94 13.58 -14.45 8.60
N ALA A 95 14.59 -14.39 7.74
CA ALA A 95 15.19 -15.54 7.04
C ALA A 95 16.30 -16.19 7.88
#